data_AF-A0AB38BIT5-F1
#
_entry.id   AF-A0AB38BIT5-F1
#
_cell.length_a   1.000
_cell.length_b   1.000
_cell.length_c   1.000
_cell.angle_alpha   90.00
_cell.angle_beta   90.00
_cell.angle_gamma   90.00
#
_symmetry.space_group_name_H-M   'P 1'
#
loop_
_entity.id
_entity.type
_entity.pdbx_description
1 polymer ?
#
loop_
_entity_poly.entity_id
_entity_poly.type
_entity_poly.pdbx_seq_one_letter_code
_entity_poly.pdbx_strand_id
1 'polypeptide(L)'
;MISYILCTVFVLVFFLPTLFFQRKSKMTKIAGRLKVATLGKTSNIQSEFFYYESIRLQDVINDLLFQSALKDAAALFIYPSQFRIVAQKEYRESLQRNARKIPVVVIGAERFNSDPFSQEILPGSELHETIQAFFCFSNGDDCFFRTTESTYQDQKELYQAVCLMHKTDCYAEWEKSFYEY
;
A
#
# COMPACT_ATOMS: atom_id res chain seq x y z
N MET A 1 -13.54 -48.14 -2.90
CA MET A 1 -13.65 -46.93 -3.76
C MET A 1 -13.90 -45.63 -2.99
N ILE A 2 -14.54 -45.64 -1.80
CA ILE A 2 -14.79 -44.42 -1.01
C ILE A 2 -13.51 -43.81 -0.39
N SER A 3 -12.53 -44.65 -0.06
CA SER A 3 -11.29 -44.21 0.62
C SER A 3 -10.35 -43.37 -0.27
N TYR A 4 -10.35 -43.59 -1.59
CA TYR A 4 -9.54 -42.80 -2.53
C TYR A 4 -10.08 -41.39 -2.75
N ILE A 5 -11.42 -41.23 -2.75
CA ILE A 5 -12.09 -39.94 -2.94
C ILE A 5 -11.90 -39.04 -1.70
N LEU A 6 -11.95 -39.63 -0.50
CA LEU A 6 -11.65 -38.90 0.74
C LEU A 6 -10.20 -38.43 0.80
N CYS A 7 -9.25 -39.25 0.32
CA CYS A 7 -7.83 -38.89 0.33
C CYS A 7 -7.50 -37.77 -0.68
N THR A 8 -8.11 -37.79 -1.88
CA THR A 8 -7.92 -36.71 -2.87
C THR A 8 -8.58 -35.40 -2.44
N VAL A 9 -9.74 -35.44 -1.77
CA VAL A 9 -10.37 -34.23 -1.20
C VAL A 9 -9.54 -33.69 -0.04
N PHE A 10 -8.99 -34.54 0.82
CA PHE A 10 -8.16 -34.10 1.95
C PHE A 10 -6.86 -33.46 1.48
N VAL A 11 -6.20 -34.03 0.45
CA VAL A 11 -5.00 -33.44 -0.15
C VAL A 11 -5.34 -32.14 -0.87
N LEU A 12 -6.45 -32.05 -1.62
CA LEU A 12 -6.83 -30.79 -2.29
C LEU A 12 -7.15 -29.68 -1.29
N VAL A 13 -7.90 -29.97 -0.23
CA VAL A 13 -8.36 -28.96 0.73
C VAL A 13 -7.24 -28.51 1.69
N PHE A 14 -6.24 -29.34 1.98
CA PHE A 14 -5.09 -28.95 2.83
C PHE A 14 -3.86 -28.47 2.05
N PHE A 15 -3.60 -28.99 0.84
CA PHE A 15 -2.43 -28.58 0.06
C PHE A 15 -2.66 -27.38 -0.86
N LEU A 16 -3.88 -27.11 -1.36
CA LEU A 16 -4.11 -25.88 -2.14
C LEU A 16 -4.03 -24.60 -1.31
N PRO A 17 -4.55 -24.52 -0.07
CA PRO A 17 -4.36 -23.32 0.74
C PRO A 17 -2.90 -23.16 1.10
N THR A 18 -2.13 -24.23 1.34
CA THR A 18 -0.71 -24.11 1.64
C THR A 18 0.14 -23.74 0.42
N LEU A 19 -0.25 -24.11 -0.80
CA LEU A 19 0.38 -23.63 -2.03
C LEU A 19 -0.01 -22.17 -2.38
N PHE A 20 -1.26 -21.78 -2.12
CA PHE A 20 -1.67 -20.37 -2.24
C PHE A 20 -1.09 -19.48 -1.12
N PHE A 21 -0.89 -20.02 0.09
CA PHE A 21 -0.21 -19.33 1.19
C PHE A 21 1.32 -19.39 1.09
N GLN A 22 1.93 -20.36 0.41
CA GLN A 22 3.38 -20.33 0.17
C GLN A 22 3.79 -19.25 -0.85
N ARG A 23 2.84 -18.74 -1.65
CA ARG A 23 3.02 -17.53 -2.45
C ARG A 23 2.79 -16.23 -1.66
N LYS A 24 2.25 -16.30 -0.42
CA LYS A 24 2.46 -15.25 0.58
C LYS A 24 3.90 -15.38 1.08
N SER A 25 4.80 -14.89 0.23
CA SER A 25 6.17 -14.47 0.53
C SER A 25 6.38 -14.34 2.03
N LYS A 26 7.27 -15.19 2.58
CA LYS A 26 8.14 -14.88 3.71
C LYS A 26 7.93 -13.47 4.27
N MET A 27 6.90 -13.25 5.08
CA MET A 27 6.79 -12.09 5.95
C MET A 27 7.67 -12.40 7.17
N THR A 28 8.96 -12.55 6.90
CA THR A 28 9.98 -12.60 7.95
C THR A 28 10.09 -11.19 8.46
N LYS A 29 9.69 -10.93 9.70
CA LYS A 29 10.04 -9.77 10.55
C LYS A 29 11.16 -8.90 9.94
N ILE A 30 10.79 -7.88 9.16
CA ILE A 30 11.71 -6.81 8.76
C ILE A 30 11.33 -5.57 9.56
N ALA A 31 11.56 -5.62 10.87
CA ALA A 31 11.47 -4.44 11.72
C ALA A 31 12.52 -3.43 11.23
N GLY A 32 12.11 -2.45 10.42
CA GLY A 32 12.98 -1.42 9.87
C GLY A 32 13.03 -1.28 8.35
N ARG A 33 12.14 -1.92 7.58
CA ARG A 33 11.97 -1.59 6.14
C ARG A 33 10.54 -1.18 5.81
N LEU A 34 10.39 -0.19 4.93
CA LEU A 34 9.14 0.17 4.25
C LEU A 34 9.14 -0.41 2.83
N LYS A 35 7.99 -0.43 2.18
CA LYS A 35 7.90 -0.77 0.76
C LYS A 35 7.66 0.48 -0.06
N VAL A 36 8.44 0.68 -1.10
CA VAL A 36 8.11 1.62 -2.19
C VAL A 36 7.58 0.80 -3.36
N ALA A 37 6.60 1.34 -4.07
CA ALA A 37 5.97 0.68 -5.18
C ALA A 37 6.25 1.45 -6.46
N THR A 38 6.64 0.75 -7.52
CA THR A 38 6.62 1.27 -8.89
C THR A 38 5.34 0.77 -9.58
N LEU A 39 4.84 1.51 -10.58
CA LEU A 39 3.66 1.08 -11.34
C LEU A 39 3.97 -0.18 -12.15
N GLY A 40 3.08 -1.17 -12.08
CA GLY A 40 3.14 -2.36 -12.91
C GLY A 40 2.79 -2.08 -14.38
N LYS A 41 3.30 -2.90 -15.31
CA LYS A 41 2.87 -2.84 -16.72
C LYS A 41 1.58 -3.64 -16.87
N THR A 42 0.45 -2.96 -16.99
CA THR A 42 -0.91 -3.55 -17.08
C THR A 42 -1.21 -4.31 -18.38
N SER A 43 -0.24 -4.48 -19.29
CA SER A 43 -0.44 -5.12 -20.59
C SER A 43 -0.66 -6.64 -20.52
N ASN A 44 -0.52 -7.27 -19.35
CA ASN A 44 -0.73 -8.70 -19.16
C ASN A 44 -1.81 -8.98 -18.10
N ILE A 45 -2.70 -9.93 -18.37
CA ILE A 45 -3.86 -10.30 -17.52
C ILE A 45 -3.44 -10.87 -16.13
N GLN A 46 -2.15 -11.14 -15.92
CA GLN A 46 -1.56 -11.60 -14.66
C GLN A 46 -0.60 -10.59 -14.00
N SER A 47 -0.56 -9.35 -14.48
CA SER A 47 0.41 -8.35 -13.98
C SER A 47 0.01 -7.84 -12.60
N GLU A 48 0.93 -7.86 -11.65
CA GLU A 48 0.76 -7.16 -10.38
C GLU A 48 0.59 -5.65 -10.64
N PHE A 49 -0.39 -5.00 -10.00
CA PHE A 49 -0.61 -3.56 -10.12
C PHE A 49 0.61 -2.74 -9.68
N PHE A 50 1.35 -3.26 -8.71
CA PHE A 50 2.51 -2.61 -8.10
C PHE A 50 3.67 -3.60 -8.00
N TYR A 51 4.87 -3.16 -8.35
CA TYR A 51 6.10 -3.86 -8.01
C TYR A 51 6.73 -3.22 -6.79
N TYR A 52 7.07 -4.03 -5.78
CA TYR A 52 7.53 -3.53 -4.50
C TYR A 52 9.03 -3.68 -4.30
N GLU A 53 9.69 -2.58 -3.97
CA GLU A 53 11.06 -2.57 -3.46
C GLU A 53 11.07 -2.22 -1.97
N SER A 54 12.08 -2.70 -1.24
CA SER A 54 12.20 -2.42 0.19
C SER A 54 13.22 -1.32 0.44
N ILE A 55 12.80 -0.26 1.11
CA ILE A 55 13.69 0.82 1.58
C ILE A 55 13.89 0.69 3.10
N ARG A 56 15.03 1.15 3.64
CA ARG A 56 15.19 1.14 5.09
C ARG A 56 14.39 2.28 5.68
N LEU A 57 13.79 2.05 6.84
CA LEU A 57 12.98 3.05 7.52
C LEU A 57 13.80 4.33 7.82
N GLN A 58 15.06 4.18 8.22
CA GLN A 58 15.99 5.30 8.42
C GLN A 58 16.23 6.15 7.16
N ASP A 59 15.99 5.60 5.97
CA ASP A 59 16.16 6.37 4.74
C ASP A 59 15.03 7.41 4.61
N VAL A 60 13.87 7.22 5.27
CA VAL A 60 12.72 8.15 5.27
C VAL A 60 13.04 9.50 5.93
N ILE A 61 13.84 9.49 7.00
CA ILE A 61 14.24 10.69 7.73
C ILE A 61 15.42 11.41 7.07
N ASN A 62 16.11 10.74 6.14
CA ASN A 62 17.22 11.31 5.38
C ASN A 62 16.75 11.68 3.97
N ASP A 63 16.44 12.96 3.75
CA ASP A 63 15.82 13.41 2.49
C ASP A 63 16.62 13.01 1.25
N LEU A 64 17.96 13.04 1.29
CA LEU A 64 18.80 12.65 0.16
C LEU A 64 18.67 11.16 -0.18
N LEU A 65 18.74 10.29 0.84
CA LEU A 65 18.58 8.85 0.65
C LEU A 65 17.16 8.51 0.23
N PHE A 66 16.18 9.23 0.78
CA PHE A 66 14.78 9.08 0.42
C PHE A 66 14.54 9.45 -1.04
N GLN A 67 15.02 10.61 -1.51
CA GLN A 67 14.90 11.01 -2.92
C GLN A 67 15.55 9.99 -3.86
N SER A 68 16.73 9.48 -3.48
CA SER A 68 17.39 8.43 -4.27
C SER A 68 16.55 7.15 -4.35
N ALA A 69 15.89 6.78 -3.26
CA ALA A 69 15.04 5.59 -3.20
C ALA A 69 13.67 5.80 -3.89
N LEU A 70 13.25 7.05 -4.09
CA LEU A 70 11.99 7.40 -4.74
C LEU A 70 12.10 7.64 -6.24
N LYS A 71 13.30 7.63 -6.83
CA LYS A 71 13.54 8.09 -8.21
C LYS A 71 12.56 7.52 -9.24
N ASP A 72 12.21 6.24 -9.10
CA ASP A 72 11.28 5.53 -9.99
C ASP A 72 10.00 5.05 -9.25
N ALA A 73 9.81 5.48 -8.00
CA ALA A 73 8.70 5.06 -7.17
C ALA A 73 7.43 5.88 -7.45
N ALA A 74 6.29 5.21 -7.47
CA ALA A 74 4.97 5.80 -7.67
C ALA A 74 4.17 5.94 -6.38
N ALA A 75 4.43 5.12 -5.36
CA ALA A 75 3.79 5.23 -4.05
C ALA A 75 4.67 4.65 -2.94
N LEU A 76 4.55 5.19 -1.73
CA LEU A 76 5.13 4.64 -0.50
C LEU A 76 4.07 3.85 0.26
N PHE A 77 4.36 2.59 0.60
CA PHE A 77 3.45 1.71 1.35
C PHE A 77 3.92 1.50 2.79
N ILE A 78 2.98 1.72 3.72
CA ILE A 78 3.12 1.53 5.15
C ILE A 78 2.13 0.45 5.60
N TYR A 79 2.63 -0.59 6.26
CA TYR A 79 1.90 -1.75 6.75
C TYR A 79 1.83 -1.75 8.29
N PRO A 80 0.93 -2.55 8.90
CA PRO A 80 0.69 -2.50 10.35
C PRO A 80 1.94 -2.73 11.20
N SER A 81 2.84 -3.59 10.74
CA SER A 81 4.12 -3.87 11.40
C SER A 81 5.03 -2.64 11.59
N GLN A 82 4.80 -1.56 10.83
CA GLN A 82 5.61 -0.34 10.83
C GLN A 82 4.96 0.80 11.61
N PHE A 83 3.66 0.70 11.94
CA PHE A 83 2.85 1.76 12.55
C PHE A 83 3.49 2.35 13.81
N ARG A 84 3.99 1.48 14.70
CA ARG A 84 4.66 1.91 15.93
C ARG A 84 5.86 2.82 15.69
N ILE A 85 6.60 2.60 14.61
CA ILE A 85 7.81 3.38 14.33
C ILE A 85 7.46 4.66 13.57
N VAL A 86 6.56 4.59 12.58
CA VAL A 86 6.14 5.78 11.82
C VAL A 86 5.35 6.79 12.66
N ALA A 87 4.72 6.35 13.75
CA ALA A 87 4.05 7.22 14.72
C ALA A 87 5.03 8.06 15.57
N GLN A 88 6.33 7.73 15.58
CA GLN A 88 7.33 8.55 16.25
C GLN A 88 7.48 9.90 15.53
N LYS A 89 7.65 10.98 16.31
CA LYS A 89 7.62 12.37 15.82
C LYS A 89 8.50 12.61 14.59
N GLU A 90 9.73 12.13 14.61
CA GLU A 90 10.73 12.35 13.55
C GLU A 90 10.30 11.72 12.21
N TYR A 91 9.75 10.51 12.27
CA TYR A 91 9.23 9.82 11.08
C TYR A 91 7.94 10.46 10.59
N ARG A 92 7.05 10.87 11.51
CA ARG A 92 5.81 11.56 11.16
C ARG A 92 6.07 12.84 10.37
N GLU A 93 6.94 13.71 10.88
CA GLU A 93 7.28 14.98 10.24
C GLU A 93 7.94 14.76 8.87
N SER A 94 8.77 13.72 8.75
CA SER A 94 9.40 13.34 7.48
C SER A 94 8.36 12.81 6.49
N LEU A 95 7.44 11.93 6.91
CA LEU A 95 6.38 11.39 6.07
C LEU A 95 5.41 12.47 5.59
N GLN A 96 5.03 13.41 6.44
CA GLN A 96 4.19 14.55 6.06
C GLN A 96 4.86 15.43 5.00
N ARG A 97 6.19 15.63 5.09
CA ARG A 97 6.96 16.34 4.06
C ARG A 97 7.03 15.54 2.76
N ASN A 98 7.22 14.23 2.87
CA ASN A 98 7.39 13.32 1.74
C ASN A 98 6.08 13.01 1.00
N ALA A 99 4.94 13.08 1.68
CA ALA A 99 3.62 12.95 1.09
C ALA A 99 3.34 14.01 0.01
N ARG A 100 4.01 15.17 0.09
CA ARG A 100 3.99 16.21 -0.96
C ARG A 100 4.70 15.81 -2.25
N LYS A 101 5.53 14.77 -2.20
CA LYS A 101 6.39 14.33 -3.30
C LYS A 101 5.89 13.03 -3.92
N ILE A 102 5.34 12.14 -3.09
CA ILE A 102 4.86 10.83 -3.53
C ILE A 102 3.61 10.46 -2.73
N PRO A 103 2.62 9.80 -3.35
CA PRO A 103 1.50 9.21 -2.64
C PRO A 103 1.95 8.31 -1.48
N VAL A 104 1.31 8.45 -0.33
CA VAL A 104 1.56 7.58 0.83
C VAL A 104 0.33 6.72 1.08
N VAL A 105 0.51 5.41 1.00
CA VAL A 105 -0.51 4.38 1.16
C VAL A 105 -0.28 3.66 2.49
N VAL A 106 -1.29 3.66 3.35
CA VAL A 106 -1.34 2.99 4.63
C VAL A 106 -2.32 1.82 4.51
N ILE A 107 -1.85 0.62 4.82
CA ILE A 107 -2.62 -0.63 4.73
C ILE A 107 -2.93 -1.13 6.15
N GLY A 108 -4.19 -1.48 6.42
CA GLY A 108 -4.63 -2.10 7.68
C GLY A 108 -4.73 -1.14 8.86
N ALA A 109 -5.00 0.14 8.61
CA ALA A 109 -5.27 1.12 9.66
C ALA A 109 -6.76 1.11 10.04
N GLU A 110 -7.04 1.04 11.34
CA GLU A 110 -8.41 0.86 11.86
C GLU A 110 -9.21 2.18 11.91
N ARG A 111 -8.55 3.34 12.00
CA ARG A 111 -9.19 4.66 12.16
C ARG A 111 -8.89 5.63 11.02
N PHE A 112 -9.97 6.19 10.47
CA PHE A 112 -9.97 7.26 9.48
C PHE A 112 -9.71 8.63 10.11
N ASN A 113 -8.51 8.87 10.64
CA ASN A 113 -8.15 10.21 11.10
C ASN A 113 -7.82 11.12 9.91
N SER A 114 -8.02 12.43 10.09
CA SER A 114 -7.59 13.47 9.14
C SER A 114 -6.06 13.58 9.02
N ASP A 115 -5.32 13.10 10.02
CA ASP A 115 -3.87 12.92 9.95
C ASP A 115 -3.56 11.40 9.85
N PRO A 116 -3.15 10.91 8.66
CA PRO A 116 -2.83 9.50 8.45
C PRO A 116 -1.59 9.05 9.24
N PHE A 117 -0.88 9.99 9.87
CA PHE A 117 0.32 9.76 10.66
C PHE A 117 0.13 10.14 12.15
N SER A 118 -1.11 10.31 12.61
CA SER A 118 -1.41 10.64 14.01
C SER A 118 -0.95 9.54 14.98
N GLN A 119 -0.67 9.92 16.23
CA GLN A 119 0.02 9.12 17.27
C GLN A 119 -0.62 7.75 17.60
N GLU A 120 -1.83 7.49 17.12
CA GLU A 120 -2.49 6.20 17.24
C GLU A 120 -2.97 5.74 15.86
N ILE A 121 -2.04 5.34 14.98
CA ILE A 121 -2.42 4.40 13.94
C ILE A 121 -2.70 3.08 14.67
N LEU A 122 -3.96 2.90 15.09
CA LEU A 122 -4.40 1.67 15.72
C LEU A 122 -4.30 0.55 14.68
N PRO A 123 -3.51 -0.51 14.94
CA PRO A 123 -3.44 -1.63 14.02
C PRO A 123 -4.84 -2.25 13.95
N GLY A 124 -5.38 -2.32 12.74
CA GLY A 124 -6.64 -3.02 12.51
C GLY A 124 -6.51 -4.52 12.69
N SER A 125 -7.65 -5.21 12.76
CA SER A 125 -7.72 -6.66 12.60
C SER A 125 -6.97 -7.12 11.34
N GLU A 126 -6.11 -8.15 11.45
CA GLU A 126 -5.39 -8.77 10.32
C GLU A 126 -6.31 -9.29 9.18
N LEU A 127 -7.63 -9.29 9.41
CA LEU A 127 -8.66 -9.74 8.47
C LEU A 127 -9.22 -8.62 7.59
N HIS A 128 -9.04 -7.35 7.95
CA HIS A 128 -9.53 -6.19 7.20
C HIS A 128 -8.35 -5.32 6.78
N GLU A 129 -7.78 -5.63 5.62
CA GLU A 129 -6.78 -4.79 4.97
C GLU A 129 -7.47 -3.54 4.39
N THR A 130 -7.87 -2.61 5.25
CA THR A 130 -8.31 -1.28 4.79
C THR A 130 -7.18 -0.60 4.04
N ILE A 131 -7.50 0.14 2.98
CA ILE A 131 -6.53 0.94 2.24
C ILE A 131 -6.82 2.41 2.51
N GLN A 132 -5.81 3.15 2.92
CA GLN A 132 -5.86 4.61 2.97
C GLN A 132 -4.69 5.17 2.19
N ALA A 133 -4.94 5.91 1.12
CA ALA A 133 -3.93 6.64 0.40
C ALA A 133 -4.11 8.15 0.59
N PHE A 134 -3.00 8.84 0.77
CA PHE A 134 -2.94 10.29 0.88
C PHE A 134 -2.20 10.84 -0.33
N PHE A 135 -2.85 11.80 -1.00
CA PHE A 135 -2.36 12.46 -2.19
C PHE A 135 -2.22 13.95 -1.92
N CYS A 136 -1.08 14.52 -2.25
CA CYS A 136 -0.87 15.97 -2.30
C CYS A 136 -0.60 16.37 -3.74
N PHE A 137 -1.29 17.39 -4.21
CA PHE A 137 -1.16 17.93 -5.54
C PHE A 137 -0.20 19.13 -5.58
N SER A 138 0.32 19.44 -6.77
CA SER A 138 1.32 20.50 -6.96
C SER A 138 0.77 21.89 -6.63
N ASN A 139 -0.55 22.10 -6.80
CA ASN A 139 -1.24 23.33 -6.45
C ASN A 139 -1.51 23.51 -4.94
N GLY A 140 -1.14 22.53 -4.11
CA GLY A 140 -1.35 22.54 -2.66
C GLY A 140 -2.65 21.89 -2.19
N ASP A 141 -3.50 21.41 -3.10
CA ASP A 141 -4.64 20.58 -2.73
C ASP A 141 -4.17 19.24 -2.17
N ASP A 142 -5.00 18.61 -1.36
CA ASP A 142 -4.81 17.23 -0.93
C ASP A 142 -6.13 16.46 -0.99
N CYS A 143 -6.02 15.13 -1.05
CA CYS A 143 -7.18 14.27 -0.90
C CYS A 143 -6.83 12.92 -0.27
N PHE A 144 -7.87 12.24 0.17
CA PHE A 144 -7.80 10.89 0.72
C PHE A 144 -8.55 9.93 -0.18
N PHE A 145 -7.89 8.83 -0.54
CA PHE A 145 -8.55 7.64 -1.06
C PHE A 145 -8.66 6.61 0.05
N ARG A 146 -9.84 6.01 0.22
CA ARG A 146 -10.16 5.12 1.33
C ARG A 146 -11.01 3.97 0.83
N THR A 147 -10.62 2.75 1.19
CA THR A 147 -11.45 1.55 1.01
C THR A 147 -11.56 0.80 2.33
N THR A 148 -12.70 0.15 2.53
CA THR A 148 -12.97 -0.67 3.71
C THR A 148 -12.43 -2.09 3.57
N GLU A 149 -12.06 -2.49 2.35
CA GLU A 149 -11.54 -3.81 2.00
C GLU A 149 -10.28 -3.68 1.09
N SER A 150 -9.54 -4.77 0.93
CA SER A 150 -8.39 -4.91 -0.01
C SER A 150 -8.73 -5.99 -1.05
N THR A 151 -9.93 -5.93 -1.62
CA THR A 151 -10.29 -6.81 -2.72
C THR A 151 -9.43 -6.50 -3.95
N TYR A 152 -9.46 -7.39 -4.95
CA TYR A 152 -8.82 -7.11 -6.24
C TYR A 152 -9.32 -5.80 -6.87
N GLN A 153 -10.61 -5.49 -6.69
CA GLN A 153 -11.22 -4.27 -7.20
C GLN A 153 -10.68 -3.04 -6.46
N ASP A 154 -10.57 -3.09 -5.13
CA ASP A 154 -9.98 -2.01 -4.33
C ASP A 154 -8.52 -1.73 -4.72
N GLN A 155 -7.74 -2.79 -4.96
CA GLN A 155 -6.35 -2.66 -5.41
C GLN A 155 -6.25 -2.07 -6.83
N LYS A 156 -7.20 -2.39 -7.71
CA LYS A 156 -7.29 -1.80 -9.05
C LYS A 156 -7.65 -0.32 -8.97
N GLU A 157 -8.59 0.05 -8.11
CA GLU A 157 -8.99 1.45 -7.89
C GLU A 157 -7.85 2.26 -7.27
N LEU A 158 -7.13 1.71 -6.28
CA LEU A 158 -5.91 2.31 -5.75
C LEU A 158 -4.87 2.53 -6.85
N TYR A 159 -4.66 1.53 -7.72
CA TYR A 159 -3.74 1.64 -8.84
C TYR A 159 -4.12 2.78 -9.80
N GLN A 160 -5.40 2.88 -10.15
CA GLN A 160 -5.92 3.96 -10.98
C GLN A 160 -5.75 5.33 -10.32
N ALA A 161 -6.10 5.43 -9.04
CA ALA A 161 -5.94 6.63 -8.21
C ALA A 161 -4.49 7.13 -8.21
N VAL A 162 -3.53 6.24 -7.97
CA VAL A 162 -2.08 6.56 -8.01
C VAL A 162 -1.67 6.97 -9.43
N CYS A 163 -2.09 6.24 -10.47
CA CYS A 163 -1.76 6.58 -11.86
C CYS A 163 -2.26 7.96 -12.27
N LEU A 164 -3.46 8.34 -11.82
CA LEU A 164 -4.04 9.66 -12.10
C LEU A 164 -3.31 10.76 -11.34
N MET A 165 -2.92 10.53 -10.08
CA MET A 165 -2.18 11.51 -9.30
C MET A 165 -0.89 11.95 -10.00
N HIS A 166 -0.17 11.02 -10.65
CA HIS A 166 1.03 11.33 -11.44
C HIS A 166 0.78 12.07 -12.76
N LYS A 167 -0.49 12.32 -13.13
CA LYS A 167 -0.89 12.96 -14.39
C LYS A 167 -1.68 14.25 -14.22
N THR A 168 -2.05 14.60 -13.00
CA THR A 168 -2.95 15.71 -12.68
C THR A 168 -2.31 16.67 -11.69
N ASP A 169 -2.58 17.96 -11.83
CA ASP A 169 -1.96 19.00 -10.99
C ASP A 169 -2.86 19.48 -9.83
N CYS A 170 -4.13 19.09 -9.81
CA CYS A 170 -5.09 19.49 -8.79
C CYS A 170 -6.14 18.42 -8.49
N TYR A 171 -6.80 18.55 -7.33
CA TYR A 171 -7.83 17.60 -6.90
C TYR A 171 -9.01 17.54 -7.87
N ALA A 172 -9.48 18.68 -8.39
CA ALA A 172 -10.66 18.73 -9.25
C ALA A 172 -10.48 17.95 -10.57
N GLU A 173 -9.30 18.04 -11.18
CA GLU A 173 -8.96 17.28 -12.39
C GLU A 173 -8.83 15.78 -12.11
N TRP A 174 -8.20 15.46 -10.98
CA TRP A 174 -8.04 14.10 -10.50
C TRP A 174 -9.39 13.44 -10.24
N GLU A 175 -10.27 14.11 -9.49
CA GLU A 175 -11.60 13.65 -9.11
C GLU A 175 -12.47 13.39 -10.34
N LYS A 176 -12.51 14.36 -11.26
CA LYS A 176 -13.23 14.22 -12.52
C LYS A 176 -12.73 12.99 -13.31
N SER A 177 -11.42 12.86 -13.47
CA SER A 177 -10.83 11.76 -14.24
C SER A 177 -11.03 10.40 -13.57
N PHE A 178 -11.06 10.37 -12.23
CA PHE A 178 -11.24 9.14 -11.46
C PHE A 178 -12.66 8.58 -11.62
N TYR A 179 -13.69 9.43 -11.62
CA TYR A 179 -15.09 8.99 -11.75
C TYR A 179 -15.58 8.82 -13.20
N GLU A 180 -14.86 9.36 -14.19
CA GLU A 180 -15.17 9.17 -15.62
C GLU A 180 -14.62 7.86 -16.22
N TYR A 181 -13.81 7.10 -15.46
CA TYR A 181 -13.18 5.84 -15.87
C TYR A 181 -14.03 4.61 -15.51
#